data_AF-A0A532TBG3-F1
#
_entry.id   AF-A0A532TBG3-F1
#
_cell.length_a   1.000
_cell.length_b   1.000
_cell.length_c   1.000
_cell.angle_alpha   90.00
_cell.angle_beta   90.00
_cell.angle_gamma   90.00
#
_symmetry.space_group_name_H-M   'P 1'
#
loop_
_entity.id
_entity.type
_entity.pdbx_description
1 polymer ?
#
loop_
_entity_poly.entity_id
_entity_poly.type
_entity_poly.pdbx_seq_one_letter_code
_entity_poly.pdbx_strand_id
1 'polypeptide(L)'
;MSILIKLYGNLREKVKDTDLEKGFPITLNIEGNEIHTVLDILDKFNIEGNEISHIFVNGQYCGPGKEVRDGDRVGLFSKKMALMFVEIPHLNSIYVTVKLFANLRKYGVPKSVIEIPEGSTIKSVLEKVKIPNEEKKLIFMVNGLPRYDRNLVIKDKDTLAIFPPIGGG
;
A
#
# COMPACT_ATOMS: atom_id res chain seq x y z
N MET A 1 31.67 11.67 4.43
CA MET A 1 31.10 10.31 4.30
C MET A 1 29.61 10.45 4.01
N SER A 2 29.09 9.71 3.03
CA SER A 2 27.69 9.69 2.58
C SER A 2 27.12 8.30 2.82
N ILE A 3 26.00 8.22 3.54
CA ILE A 3 25.31 6.95 3.85
C ILE A 3 23.84 7.10 3.47
N LEU A 4 23.30 6.11 2.76
CA LEU A 4 21.90 6.08 2.38
C LEU A 4 21.09 5.39 3.49
N ILE A 5 20.25 6.15 4.18
CA ILE A 5 19.38 5.63 5.24
C ILE A 5 17.97 5.46 4.71
N LYS A 6 17.35 4.32 5.04
CA LYS A 6 15.93 4.08 4.82
C LYS A 6 15.21 3.83 6.13
N LEU A 7 14.35 4.77 6.52
CA LEU A 7 13.54 4.73 7.74
C LEU A 7 12.17 4.14 7.42
N TYR A 8 11.82 3.05 8.09
CA TYR A 8 10.53 2.38 7.98
C TYR A 8 9.68 2.61 9.22
N GLY A 9 8.37 2.42 9.10
CA GLY A 9 7.50 2.53 10.26
C GLY A 9 7.40 3.99 10.74
N ASN A 10 7.05 4.15 12.01
CA ASN A 10 6.89 5.45 12.65
C ASN A 10 8.23 6.20 12.83
N LEU A 11 9.38 5.58 12.53
CA LEU A 11 10.69 6.25 12.55
C LEU A 11 10.75 7.39 11.51
N ARG A 12 9.91 7.33 10.48
CA ARG A 12 9.74 8.40 9.49
C ARG A 12 9.42 9.76 10.14
N GLU A 13 8.67 9.77 11.25
CA GLU A 13 8.21 11.00 11.93
C GLU A 13 9.36 11.74 12.62
N LYS A 14 10.52 11.10 12.77
CA LYS A 14 11.73 11.73 13.32
C LYS A 14 12.40 12.68 12.31
N VAL A 15 11.96 12.65 11.05
CA VAL A 15 12.44 13.54 9.99
C VAL A 15 11.45 14.69 9.86
N LYS A 16 11.93 15.94 9.95
CA LYS A 16 11.12 17.17 9.92
C LYS A 16 10.61 17.55 8.52
N ASP A 17 10.33 16.58 7.66
CA ASP A 17 9.88 16.85 6.30
C ASP A 17 8.35 16.77 6.18
N THR A 18 7.75 17.84 5.71
CA THR A 18 6.29 18.11 5.81
C THR A 18 5.46 17.46 4.71
N ASP A 19 6.08 16.96 3.64
CA ASP A 19 5.41 16.42 2.44
C ASP A 19 5.54 14.89 2.28
N LEU A 20 5.59 14.16 3.39
CA LEU A 20 5.75 12.71 3.36
C LEU A 20 4.41 11.99 3.28
N GLU A 21 4.09 11.45 2.10
CA GLU A 21 2.98 10.50 1.92
C GLU A 21 3.01 9.42 3.01
N LYS A 22 1.88 9.21 3.70
CA LYS A 22 1.78 8.23 4.80
C LYS A 22 2.20 6.82 4.34
N GLY A 23 2.68 5.98 5.24
CA GLY A 23 3.03 4.57 4.98
C GLY A 23 4.26 4.27 4.10
N PHE A 24 4.82 5.23 3.36
CA PHE A 24 6.08 5.01 2.63
C PHE A 24 7.31 5.15 3.55
N PRO A 25 8.34 4.30 3.36
CA PRO A 25 9.62 4.49 4.01
C PRO A 25 10.34 5.72 3.45
N ILE A 26 10.94 6.52 4.32
CA ILE A 26 11.76 7.66 3.90
C ILE A 26 13.15 7.17 3.56
N THR A 27 13.69 7.62 2.42
CA THR A 27 15.10 7.44 2.10
C THR A 27 15.81 8.78 2.18
N LEU A 28 16.88 8.86 2.97
CA LEU A 28 17.68 10.06 3.19
C LEU A 28 19.14 9.76 2.88
N ASN A 29 19.86 10.73 2.34
CA ASN A 29 21.31 10.71 2.34
C ASN A 29 21.80 11.52 3.54
N ILE A 30 22.63 10.91 4.39
CA ILE A 30 23.30 11.62 5.48
C ILE A 30 24.75 11.86 5.14
N GLU A 31 25.19 13.09 5.36
CA GLU A 31 26.58 13.47 5.28
C GLU A 31 27.10 13.82 6.68
N GLY A 32 28.28 13.34 7.02
CA GLY A 32 28.93 13.64 8.30
C GLY A 32 30.15 12.77 8.55
N ASN A 33 31.21 13.38 9.11
CA ASN A 33 32.45 12.66 9.44
C ASN A 33 32.41 11.96 10.81
N GLU A 34 31.37 12.22 11.62
CA GLU A 34 31.21 11.70 12.98
C GLU A 34 30.35 10.43 13.06
N ILE A 35 30.02 9.82 11.92
CA ILE A 35 29.17 8.63 11.86
C ILE A 35 30.06 7.42 11.58
N HIS A 36 30.26 6.59 12.60
CA HIS A 36 31.12 5.41 12.52
C HIS A 36 30.33 4.11 12.66
N THR A 37 29.20 4.16 13.36
CA THR A 37 28.34 3.02 13.67
C THR A 37 26.88 3.32 13.42
N VAL A 38 26.04 2.27 13.43
CA VAL A 38 24.58 2.47 13.39
C VAL A 38 24.08 3.20 14.64
N LEU A 39 24.70 3.04 15.81
CA LEU A 39 24.33 3.80 17.02
C LEU A 39 24.38 5.31 16.78
N ASP A 40 25.45 5.80 16.15
CA ASP A 40 25.59 7.24 15.84
C ASP A 40 24.45 7.73 14.94
N ILE A 41 23.99 6.87 14.03
CA ILE A 41 22.81 7.14 13.19
C ILE A 41 21.55 7.23 14.08
N LEU A 42 21.35 6.28 14.98
CA LEU A 42 20.18 6.28 15.87
C LEU A 42 20.13 7.54 16.74
N ASP A 43 21.27 7.91 17.32
CA ASP A 43 21.41 9.09 18.17
C ASP A 43 21.14 10.37 17.36
N LYS A 44 21.66 10.47 16.13
CA LYS A 44 21.41 11.60 15.23
C LYS A 44 19.92 11.83 14.94
N PHE A 45 19.13 10.76 14.86
CA PHE A 45 17.68 10.84 14.64
C PHE A 45 16.86 10.77 15.93
N ASN A 46 17.51 10.76 17.10
CA ASN A 46 16.86 10.60 18.40
C ASN A 46 15.92 9.38 18.44
N ILE A 47 16.43 8.24 17.96
CA ILE A 47 15.73 6.95 17.92
C ILE A 47 16.27 6.07 19.05
N GLU A 48 15.41 5.70 19.99
CA GLU A 48 15.84 4.82 21.09
C GLU A 48 15.91 3.36 20.61
N GLY A 49 16.82 2.57 21.20
CA GLY A 49 16.93 1.13 20.89
C GLY A 49 15.66 0.32 21.19
N ASN A 50 14.78 0.83 22.06
CA ASN A 50 13.48 0.21 22.33
C ASN A 50 12.46 0.45 21.19
N GLU A 51 12.67 1.44 20.32
CA GLU A 51 11.78 1.80 19.20
C GLU A 51 12.08 0.96 17.96
N ILE A 52 13.23 0.28 17.91
CA ILE A 52 13.73 -0.46 16.74
C ILE A 52 13.54 -1.98 16.92
N SER A 53 13.05 -2.64 15.88
CA SER A 53 12.96 -4.09 15.80
C SER A 53 14.10 -4.70 15.01
N HIS A 54 14.44 -4.12 13.85
CA HIS A 54 15.45 -4.68 12.95
C HIS A 54 16.32 -3.58 12.34
N ILE A 55 17.59 -3.92 12.14
CA ILE A 55 18.59 -3.07 11.51
C ILE A 55 19.25 -3.90 10.40
N PHE A 56 19.44 -3.28 9.24
CA PHE A 56 20.15 -3.88 8.12
C PHE A 56 21.22 -2.93 7.60
N VAL A 57 22.42 -3.43 7.33
CA VAL A 57 23.46 -2.70 6.58
C VAL A 57 23.76 -3.51 5.32
N ASN A 58 23.60 -2.89 4.15
CA ASN A 58 23.78 -3.52 2.82
C ASN A 58 22.99 -4.84 2.66
N GLY A 59 21.78 -4.89 3.24
CA GLY A 59 20.90 -6.05 3.16
C GLY A 59 21.21 -7.17 4.17
N GLN A 60 22.24 -7.01 5.01
CA GLN A 60 22.57 -7.97 6.07
C GLN A 60 21.99 -7.49 7.41
N TYR A 61 21.28 -8.37 8.11
CA TYR A 61 20.75 -8.10 9.44
C TYR A 61 21.89 -7.91 10.45
N CYS A 62 21.81 -6.88 11.27
CA CYS A 62 22.85 -6.54 12.24
C CYS A 62 22.30 -5.84 13.48
N GLY A 63 23.15 -5.68 14.50
CA GLY A 63 22.85 -4.89 15.69
C GLY A 63 23.23 -3.41 15.55
N PRO A 64 22.87 -2.57 16.53
CA PRO A 64 23.15 -1.13 16.50
C PRO A 64 24.65 -0.82 16.60
N GLY A 65 25.47 -1.69 17.19
CA GLY A 65 26.93 -1.54 17.22
C GLY A 65 27.65 -1.83 15.89
N LYS A 66 26.92 -2.06 14.78
CA LYS A 66 27.53 -2.34 13.48
C LYS A 66 28.23 -1.10 12.93
N GLU A 67 29.49 -1.24 12.52
CA GLU A 67 30.21 -0.20 11.79
C GLU A 67 29.58 0.06 10.42
N VAL A 68 29.56 1.34 10.02
CA VAL A 68 29.07 1.80 8.72
C VAL A 68 30.20 2.50 7.96
N ARG A 69 30.16 2.40 6.63
CA ARG A 69 31.17 2.92 5.69
C ARG A 69 30.55 3.86 4.67
N ASP A 70 31.41 4.64 4.02
CA ASP A 70 31.01 5.53 2.94
C ASP A 70 30.34 4.72 1.83
N GLY A 71 29.15 5.14 1.41
CA GLY A 71 28.31 4.45 0.43
C GLY A 71 27.40 3.34 0.99
N ASP A 72 27.46 3.04 2.29
CA ASP A 72 26.60 2.01 2.89
C ASP A 72 25.12 2.38 2.83
N ARG A 73 24.29 1.33 2.77
CA ARG A 73 22.83 1.43 2.83
C ARG A 73 22.33 0.87 4.15
N VAL A 74 21.69 1.70 4.96
CA VAL A 74 21.20 1.34 6.29
C VAL A 74 19.68 1.34 6.31
N GLY A 75 19.06 0.20 6.63
CA GLY A 75 17.61 0.07 6.82
C GLY A 75 17.26 -0.03 8.30
N LEU A 76 16.41 0.87 8.79
CA LEU A 76 15.97 0.91 10.19
C LEU A 76 14.46 0.64 10.29
N PHE A 77 14.08 -0.40 11.03
CA PHE A 77 12.70 -0.85 11.16
C PHE A 77 12.18 -0.65 12.57
N SER A 78 11.02 -0.01 12.70
CA SER A 78 10.41 0.23 14.01
C SER A 78 9.79 -1.04 14.63
N LYS A 79 9.60 -1.06 15.95
CA LYS A 79 8.83 -2.12 16.63
C LYS A 79 7.32 -2.03 16.39
N LYS A 80 6.79 -0.84 16.11
CA LYS A 80 5.36 -0.61 15.86
C LYS A 80 4.94 -0.89 14.40
N MET A 81 5.76 -1.64 13.65
CA MET A 81 5.55 -1.92 12.22
C MET A 81 4.18 -2.55 11.89
N ALA A 82 3.56 -3.25 12.84
CA ALA A 82 2.23 -3.84 12.69
C ALA A 82 1.13 -2.81 12.35
N LEU A 83 1.20 -1.58 12.87
CA LEU A 83 0.23 -0.52 12.54
C LEU A 83 0.37 -0.07 11.09
N MET A 84 1.58 -0.04 10.56
CA MET A 84 1.82 0.51 9.22
C MET A 84 1.37 -0.46 8.12
N PHE A 85 1.51 -1.77 8.28
CA PHE A 85 0.88 -2.75 7.37
C PHE A 85 -0.65 -2.73 7.40
N VAL A 86 -1.26 -2.27 8.50
CA VAL A 86 -2.71 -2.12 8.63
C VAL A 86 -3.19 -0.76 8.07
N GLU A 87 -2.32 0.25 8.01
CA GLU A 87 -2.59 1.58 7.42
C GLU A 87 -2.25 1.69 5.92
N ILE A 88 -1.31 0.87 5.41
CA ILE A 88 -0.98 0.78 3.98
C ILE A 88 -2.17 0.41 3.05
N PRO A 89 -3.21 -0.36 3.46
CA PRO A 89 -4.36 -0.60 2.60
C PRO A 89 -5.04 0.68 2.13
N HIS A 90 -4.95 1.77 2.89
CA HIS A 90 -5.62 3.05 2.58
C HIS A 90 -4.80 3.98 1.69
N LEU A 91 -3.49 3.79 1.57
CA LEU A 91 -2.63 4.65 0.73
C LEU A 91 -2.66 4.27 -0.74
N ASN A 92 -2.93 3.00 -1.01
CA ASN A 92 -3.16 2.51 -2.35
C ASN A 92 -4.64 2.22 -2.55
N SER A 93 -5.56 3.01 -1.98
CA SER A 93 -6.99 2.85 -2.26
C SER A 93 -7.36 3.60 -3.55
N ILE A 94 -8.24 2.99 -4.35
CA ILE A 94 -8.86 3.60 -5.52
C ILE A 94 -10.39 3.68 -5.33
N TYR A 95 -11.00 4.69 -5.94
CA TYR A 95 -12.45 4.91 -5.89
C TYR A 95 -13.10 4.53 -7.21
N VAL A 96 -13.95 3.51 -7.18
CA VAL A 96 -14.59 2.96 -8.38
C VAL A 96 -16.10 3.16 -8.31
N THR A 97 -16.71 3.59 -9.41
CA THR A 97 -18.17 3.66 -9.52
C THR A 97 -18.72 2.30 -9.94
N VAL A 98 -19.51 1.65 -9.07
CA VAL A 98 -20.21 0.40 -9.39
C VAL A 98 -21.66 0.70 -9.75
N LYS A 99 -22.13 0.15 -10.87
CA LYS A 99 -23.53 0.24 -11.32
C LYS A 99 -24.15 -1.15 -11.40
N LEU A 100 -25.24 -1.36 -10.65
CA LEU A 100 -25.99 -2.62 -10.59
C LEU A 100 -27.30 -2.51 -11.37
N PHE A 101 -27.53 -3.47 -12.27
CA PHE A 101 -28.71 -3.49 -13.14
C PHE A 101 -29.68 -4.61 -12.79
N ALA A 102 -30.96 -4.40 -13.14
CA ALA A 102 -32.04 -5.37 -12.98
C ALA A 102 -32.08 -6.02 -11.57
N ASN A 103 -32.12 -7.35 -11.51
CA ASN A 103 -32.19 -8.11 -10.26
C ASN A 103 -30.91 -8.03 -9.41
N LEU A 104 -29.78 -7.52 -9.94
CA LEU A 104 -28.56 -7.32 -9.14
C LEU A 104 -28.68 -6.13 -8.17
N ARG A 105 -29.68 -5.25 -8.34
CA ARG A 105 -29.97 -4.17 -7.38
C ARG A 105 -30.31 -4.67 -5.98
N LYS A 106 -30.64 -5.97 -5.82
CA LYS A 106 -30.83 -6.58 -4.49
C LYS A 106 -29.55 -6.66 -3.66
N TYR A 107 -28.37 -6.60 -4.30
CA TYR A 107 -27.07 -6.71 -3.63
C TYR A 107 -26.55 -5.37 -3.10
N GLY A 108 -27.18 -4.24 -3.44
CA GLY A 108 -26.76 -2.93 -2.95
C GLY A 108 -27.36 -1.76 -3.70
N VAL A 109 -26.79 -0.57 -3.49
CA VAL A 109 -27.25 0.66 -4.13
C VAL A 109 -27.04 0.56 -5.66
N PRO A 110 -28.03 0.93 -6.50
CA PRO A 110 -27.94 0.80 -7.96
C PRO A 110 -26.74 1.51 -8.59
N LYS A 111 -26.26 2.60 -7.98
CA LYS A 111 -25.03 3.30 -8.35
C LYS A 111 -24.35 3.75 -7.07
N SER A 112 -23.15 3.25 -6.80
CA SER A 112 -22.35 3.62 -5.63
C SER A 112 -20.90 3.84 -6.03
N VAL A 113 -20.20 4.67 -5.25
CA VAL A 113 -18.74 4.75 -5.28
C VAL A 113 -18.23 3.88 -4.13
N ILE A 114 -17.29 2.98 -4.43
CA ILE A 114 -16.67 2.12 -3.43
C ILE A 114 -15.17 2.37 -3.40
N GLU A 115 -14.59 2.28 -2.19
CA GLU A 115 -13.16 2.24 -1.98
C GLU A 115 -12.67 0.79 -2.02
N ILE A 116 -11.69 0.52 -2.87
CA ILE A 116 -11.04 -0.78 -3.00
C ILE A 116 -9.52 -0.60 -3.12
N PRO A 117 -8.69 -1.58 -2.73
CA PRO A 117 -7.25 -1.51 -2.94
C PRO A 117 -6.88 -1.40 -4.44
N GLU A 118 -5.82 -0.69 -4.75
CA GLU A 118 -5.19 -0.60 -6.06
C GLU A 118 -4.70 -1.99 -6.47
N GLY A 119 -4.81 -2.30 -7.76
CA GLY A 119 -4.60 -3.66 -8.24
C GLY A 119 -5.80 -4.59 -8.02
N SER A 120 -6.88 -4.12 -7.40
CA SER A 120 -8.14 -4.87 -7.32
C SER A 120 -8.67 -5.20 -8.71
N THR A 121 -9.27 -6.37 -8.83
CA THR A 121 -9.84 -6.88 -10.07
C THR A 121 -11.36 -6.78 -10.08
N ILE A 122 -12.00 -7.05 -11.22
CA ILE A 122 -13.46 -7.21 -11.30
C ILE A 122 -13.93 -8.25 -10.27
N LYS A 123 -13.21 -9.37 -10.11
CA LYS A 123 -13.50 -10.38 -9.09
C LYS A 123 -13.49 -9.80 -7.67
N SER A 124 -12.47 -9.02 -7.32
CA SER A 124 -12.36 -8.37 -6.00
C SER A 124 -13.54 -7.43 -5.73
N VAL A 125 -14.01 -6.71 -6.76
CA VAL A 125 -15.20 -5.86 -6.64
C VAL A 125 -16.46 -6.68 -6.39
N LEU A 126 -16.66 -7.79 -7.09
CA LEU A 126 -17.82 -8.67 -6.89
C LEU A 126 -17.89 -9.22 -5.46
N GLU A 127 -16.74 -9.64 -4.93
CA GLU A 127 -16.61 -10.11 -3.55
C GLU A 127 -16.97 -9.00 -2.56
N LYS A 128 -16.49 -7.76 -2.80
CA LYS A 128 -16.81 -6.58 -1.98
C LYS A 128 -18.30 -6.25 -1.97
N VAL A 129 -18.96 -6.30 -3.12
CA VAL A 129 -20.41 -6.05 -3.24
C VAL A 129 -21.27 -7.29 -2.97
N LYS A 130 -20.66 -8.40 -2.53
CA LYS A 130 -21.33 -9.66 -2.18
C LYS A 130 -22.16 -10.27 -3.33
N ILE A 131 -21.75 -10.03 -4.57
CA ILE A 131 -22.34 -10.69 -5.74
C ILE A 131 -21.63 -12.05 -5.93
N PRO A 132 -22.36 -13.17 -5.98
CA PRO A 132 -21.77 -14.48 -6.17
C PRO A 132 -20.94 -14.55 -7.45
N ASN A 133 -19.67 -14.91 -7.32
CA ASN A 133 -18.76 -15.04 -8.46
C ASN A 133 -19.12 -16.26 -9.34
N GLU A 134 -19.94 -17.18 -8.86
CA GLU A 134 -20.30 -18.41 -9.59
C GLU A 134 -21.34 -18.20 -10.70
N GLU A 135 -21.97 -17.01 -10.79
CA GLU A 135 -22.87 -16.71 -11.91
C GLU A 135 -22.08 -16.60 -13.22
N LYS A 136 -21.99 -17.71 -13.96
CA LYS A 136 -21.24 -17.85 -15.24
C LYS A 136 -21.71 -16.90 -16.35
N LYS A 137 -22.77 -16.13 -16.15
CA LYS A 137 -23.41 -15.30 -17.18
C LYS A 137 -23.47 -13.81 -16.85
N LEU A 138 -22.78 -13.35 -15.80
CA LEU A 138 -22.66 -11.91 -15.53
C LEU A 138 -21.90 -11.24 -16.67
N ILE A 139 -22.41 -10.08 -17.10
CA ILE A 139 -21.76 -9.23 -18.09
C ILE A 139 -21.18 -8.02 -17.37
N PHE A 140 -19.91 -7.74 -17.64
CA PHE A 140 -19.18 -6.61 -17.05
C PHE A 140 -18.87 -5.58 -18.14
N MET A 141 -19.08 -4.30 -17.83
CA MET A 141 -18.58 -3.21 -18.66
C MET A 141 -17.74 -2.28 -17.80
N VAL A 142 -16.50 -2.03 -18.24
CA VAL A 142 -15.61 -1.05 -17.61
C VAL A 142 -15.55 0.16 -18.53
N ASN A 143 -15.98 1.32 -18.04
CA ASN A 143 -16.06 2.58 -18.80
C ASN A 143 -16.83 2.44 -20.13
N GLY A 144 -17.91 1.65 -20.13
CA GLY A 144 -18.72 1.40 -21.32
C GLY A 144 -18.18 0.33 -22.26
N LEU A 145 -17.01 -0.26 -22.00
CA LEU A 145 -16.45 -1.34 -22.81
C LEU A 145 -16.71 -2.71 -22.17
N PRO A 146 -17.24 -3.71 -22.92
CA PRO A 146 -17.47 -5.04 -22.41
C PRO A 146 -16.14 -5.72 -22.02
N ARG A 147 -16.13 -6.36 -20.86
CA ARG A 147 -14.97 -7.11 -20.32
C ARG A 147 -15.38 -8.52 -19.98
N TYR A 148 -14.61 -9.48 -20.50
CA TYR A 148 -14.84 -10.91 -20.29
C TYR A 148 -13.89 -11.51 -19.25
N ASP A 149 -12.73 -10.89 -19.04
CA ASP A 149 -11.75 -11.29 -18.04
C ASP A 149 -12.08 -10.67 -16.67
N ARG A 150 -12.34 -11.54 -15.69
CA ARG A 150 -12.63 -11.13 -14.30
C ARG A 150 -11.39 -10.77 -13.51
N ASN A 151 -10.20 -11.15 -13.99
CA ASN A 151 -8.92 -10.78 -13.40
C ASN A 151 -8.40 -9.44 -13.94
N LEU A 152 -9.17 -8.77 -14.81
CA LEU A 152 -8.85 -7.41 -15.24
C LEU A 152 -8.78 -6.49 -14.03
N VAL A 153 -7.64 -5.81 -13.90
CA VAL A 153 -7.40 -4.78 -12.88
C VAL A 153 -8.24 -3.55 -13.18
N ILE A 154 -8.95 -3.07 -12.16
CA ILE A 154 -9.74 -1.84 -12.20
C ILE A 154 -8.86 -0.68 -11.74
N LYS A 155 -9.01 0.48 -12.38
CA LYS A 155 -8.26 1.70 -12.08
C LYS A 155 -9.12 2.71 -11.32
N ASP A 156 -8.45 3.68 -10.70
CA ASP A 156 -9.13 4.79 -10.04
C ASP A 156 -10.08 5.51 -10.98
N LYS A 157 -11.27 5.87 -10.47
CA LYS A 157 -12.38 6.53 -11.17
C LYS A 157 -13.02 5.72 -12.29
N ASP A 158 -12.65 4.47 -12.50
CA ASP A 158 -13.35 3.60 -13.42
C ASP A 158 -14.83 3.43 -13.02
N THR A 159 -15.67 3.23 -14.04
CA THR A 159 -17.06 2.81 -13.85
C THR A 159 -17.21 1.35 -14.25
N LEU A 160 -17.49 0.48 -13.27
CA LEU A 160 -17.87 -0.91 -13.48
C LEU A 160 -19.39 -1.05 -13.48
N ALA A 161 -19.97 -1.37 -14.63
CA ALA A 161 -21.37 -1.78 -14.74
C ALA A 161 -21.48 -3.31 -14.76
N ILE A 162 -22.40 -3.84 -13.96
CA ILE A 162 -22.64 -5.27 -13.80
C ILE A 162 -24.09 -5.57 -14.17
N PHE A 163 -24.26 -6.45 -15.16
CA PHE A 163 -25.56 -6.90 -15.64
C PHE A 163 -25.73 -8.39 -15.32
N PRO A 164 -26.94 -8.82 -14.96
CA PRO A 164 -27.23 -10.25 -14.82
C PRO A 164 -27.14 -10.94 -16.19
N PRO A 165 -27.15 -12.30 -16.22
CA PRO A 165 -27.49 -13.04 -17.43
C PRO A 165 -28.66 -12.39 -18.16
N ILE A 166 -28.53 -12.22 -19.48
CA ILE A 166 -29.64 -11.84 -20.33
C ILE A 166 -30.67 -12.98 -20.23
N GLY A 167 -31.75 -12.75 -19.47
CA GLY A 167 -32.99 -13.49 -19.60
C GLY A 167 -33.70 -12.90 -20.80
N GLY A 168 -33.71 -13.63 -21.92
CA GLY A 168 -34.59 -13.29 -23.03
C GLY A 168 -36.03 -13.24 -22.53
N GLY A 169 -36.75 -12.19 -22.93
CA GLY A 169 -38.21 -12.21 -22.89
C GLY A 169 -38.77 -13.25 -23.84
#